data_AF-A0AA42YEX0-F1
#
_entry.id   AF-A0AA42YEX0-F1
#
_cell.length_a   1.000
_cell.length_b   1.000
_cell.length_c   1.000
_cell.angle_alpha   90.00
_cell.angle_beta   90.00
_cell.angle_gamma   90.00
#
_symmetry.space_group_name_H-M   'P 1'
#
loop_
_entity.id
_entity.type
_entity.pdbx_description
1 polymer ?
#
loop_
_entity_poly.entity_id
_entity_poly.type
_entity_poly.pdbx_seq_one_letter_code
_entity_poly.pdbx_strand_id
1 'polypeptide(L)'
;MNDRMKQLVEKLRGAVSQALAGSREVDEAMRRIRQQGWSLYLVVDRKSGGEALEAYEIADEEPALAEASFRIDSHDLSFLRSIGIDPTRRTRRRRADS
;
A
#
# COMPACT_ATOMS: atom_id res chain seq x y z
N MET A 1 -11.98 -26.44 11.08
CA MET A 1 -12.61 -25.40 10.23
C MET A 1 -12.75 -25.96 8.83
N ASN A 2 -13.98 -26.00 8.28
CA ASN A 2 -14.33 -26.73 7.05
C ASN A 2 -13.53 -26.25 5.82
N ASP A 3 -12.92 -27.15 5.06
CA ASP A 3 -12.13 -26.78 3.85
C ASP A 3 -12.98 -26.12 2.77
N ARG A 4 -14.26 -26.49 2.68
CA ARG A 4 -15.25 -25.82 1.83
C ARG A 4 -15.45 -24.35 2.23
N MET A 5 -15.41 -24.03 3.52
CA MET A 5 -15.54 -22.65 4.01
C MET A 5 -14.31 -21.84 3.59
N LYS A 6 -13.10 -22.41 3.74
CA LYS A 6 -11.86 -21.75 3.30
C LYS A 6 -11.89 -21.43 1.81
N GLN A 7 -12.33 -22.37 0.97
CA GLN A 7 -12.45 -22.15 -0.48
C GLN A 7 -13.44 -21.02 -0.82
N LEU A 8 -14.56 -20.94 -0.12
CA LEU A 8 -15.54 -19.87 -0.35
C LEU A 8 -15.00 -18.50 0.07
N VAL A 9 -14.32 -18.43 1.22
CA VAL A 9 -13.66 -17.19 1.69
C VAL A 9 -12.58 -16.76 0.69
N GLU A 10 -11.79 -17.71 0.18
CA GLU A 10 -10.73 -17.40 -0.76
C GLU A 10 -11.24 -16.91 -2.11
N LYS A 11 -12.35 -17.50 -2.59
CA LYS A 11 -13.03 -17.03 -3.79
C LYS A 11 -13.61 -15.62 -3.60
N LEU A 12 -14.18 -15.34 -2.43
CA LEU A 12 -14.69 -14.01 -2.09
C LEU A 12 -13.54 -12.98 -2.03
N ARG A 13 -12.43 -13.32 -1.36
CA ARG A 13 -11.21 -12.50 -1.30
C ARG A 13 -10.72 -12.14 -2.70
N GLY A 14 -10.61 -13.14 -3.57
CA GLY A 14 -10.20 -12.94 -4.97
C GLY A 14 -11.13 -12.00 -5.73
N ALA A 15 -12.45 -12.22 -5.63
CA ALA A 15 -13.45 -11.38 -6.30
C ALA A 15 -13.42 -9.91 -5.83
N VAL A 16 -13.32 -9.68 -4.52
CA VAL A 16 -13.22 -8.34 -3.94
C VAL A 16 -11.92 -7.67 -4.36
N SER A 17 -10.79 -8.37 -4.27
CA SER A 17 -9.49 -7.82 -4.68
C SER A 17 -9.47 -7.42 -6.16
N GLN A 18 -10.07 -8.24 -7.03
CA GLN A 18 -10.14 -7.95 -8.46
C GLN A 18 -11.05 -6.75 -8.75
N ALA A 19 -12.18 -6.64 -8.05
CA ALA A 19 -13.09 -5.49 -8.18
C ALA A 19 -12.44 -4.18 -7.72
N LEU A 20 -11.68 -4.21 -6.62
CA LEU A 20 -10.96 -3.03 -6.12
C LEU A 20 -9.81 -2.63 -7.04
N ALA A 21 -9.01 -3.60 -7.52
CA ALA A 21 -7.87 -3.33 -8.42
C ALA A 21 -8.26 -2.76 -9.79
N GLY A 22 -9.51 -2.96 -10.21
CA GLY A 22 -10.04 -2.36 -11.44
C GLY A 22 -10.63 -0.96 -11.27
N SER A 23 -10.80 -0.49 -10.02
CA SER A 23 -11.48 0.78 -9.73
C SER A 23 -10.49 1.92 -9.53
N ARG A 24 -10.40 2.77 -10.55
CA ARG A 24 -9.58 3.99 -10.51
C ARG A 24 -9.93 4.92 -9.34
N GLU A 25 -11.21 4.99 -8.98
CA GLU A 25 -11.69 5.82 -7.86
C GLU A 25 -11.15 5.31 -6.52
N VAL A 26 -11.11 3.99 -6.33
CA VAL A 26 -10.54 3.36 -5.13
C VAL A 26 -9.03 3.58 -5.08
N ASP A 27 -8.33 3.43 -6.21
CA ASP A 27 -6.88 3.69 -6.29
C ASP A 27 -6.52 5.14 -5.94
N GLU A 28 -7.27 6.10 -6.45
CA GLU A 28 -7.08 7.51 -6.14
C GLU A 28 -7.32 7.82 -4.67
N ALA A 29 -8.37 7.24 -4.07
CA ALA A 29 -8.66 7.37 -2.64
C ALA A 29 -7.55 6.76 -1.78
N MET A 30 -7.15 5.51 -2.05
CA MET A 30 -6.06 4.83 -1.33
C MET A 30 -4.73 5.59 -1.44
N ARG A 31 -4.44 6.19 -2.60
CA ARG A 31 -3.23 6.99 -2.78
C ARG A 31 -3.26 8.25 -1.92
N ARG A 32 -4.38 8.96 -1.84
CA ARG A 32 -4.53 10.15 -0.98
C ARG A 32 -4.34 9.80 0.50
N ILE A 33 -4.93 8.69 0.95
CA ILE A 33 -4.78 8.20 2.33
C ILE A 33 -3.30 7.91 2.64
N ARG A 34 -2.61 7.17 1.76
CA ARG A 34 -1.18 6.86 1.93
C ARG A 34 -0.27 8.09 1.88
N GLN A 35 -0.59 9.08 1.04
CA GLN A 35 0.14 10.35 0.99
C GLN A 35 0.05 11.16 2.29
N GLN A 36 -1.00 10.95 3.07
CA GLN A 36 -1.17 11.55 4.39
C GLN A 36 -0.50 10.73 5.50
N GLY A 37 0.15 9.61 5.17
CA GLY A 37 0.89 8.77 6.12
C GLY A 37 0.05 7.68 6.78
N TRP A 38 -1.20 7.47 6.34
CA TRP A 38 -2.10 6.50 6.95
C TRP A 38 -2.09 5.14 6.24
N SER A 39 -2.19 4.08 7.03
CA SER A 39 -2.45 2.71 6.58
C SER A 39 -3.92 2.34 6.78
N LEU A 40 -4.56 1.70 5.79
CA LEU A 40 -5.98 1.33 5.85
C LEU A 40 -6.16 -0.19 5.96
N TYR A 41 -6.98 -0.63 6.90
CA TYR A 41 -7.51 -1.99 6.98
C TYR A 41 -9.04 -1.95 6.84
N LEU A 42 -9.59 -2.69 5.87
CA LEU A 42 -11.04 -2.82 5.69
C LEU A 42 -11.51 -4.13 6.28
N VAL A 43 -12.38 -4.06 7.29
CA VAL A 43 -13.09 -5.22 7.82
C VAL A 43 -14.46 -5.28 7.16
N VAL A 44 -14.68 -6.32 6.36
CA VAL A 44 -15.97 -6.57 5.71
C VAL A 44 -16.83 -7.41 6.65
N ASP A 45 -17.70 -6.77 7.43
CA ASP A 45 -18.75 -7.47 8.18
C ASP A 45 -20.03 -7.53 7.34
N ARG A 46 -20.55 -8.74 7.13
CA ARG A 46 -21.83 -8.93 6.44
C ARG A 46 -22.95 -8.91 7.47
N LYS A 47 -23.35 -7.73 7.93
CA LYS A 47 -24.65 -7.58 8.59
C LYS A 47 -25.74 -7.70 7.54
N SER A 48 -26.66 -8.63 7.71
CA SER A 48 -27.78 -8.89 6.79
C SER A 48 -28.87 -7.80 6.80
N GLY A 49 -28.65 -6.70 7.52
CA GLY A 49 -29.43 -5.48 7.47
C GLY A 49 -28.44 -4.34 7.36
N GLY A 50 -28.61 -3.48 6.36
CA GLY A 50 -27.67 -2.42 6.06
C GLY A 50 -27.48 -1.51 7.26
N GLU A 51 -26.23 -1.35 7.69
CA GLU A 51 -25.75 -0.10 8.28
C GLU A 51 -24.22 -0.07 8.28
N ALA A 52 -23.73 1.12 7.90
CA ALA A 52 -22.39 1.69 7.88
C ALA A 52 -21.17 0.76 7.87
N LEU A 53 -20.36 0.90 6.80
CA LEU A 53 -18.93 0.64 6.87
C LEU A 53 -18.33 1.52 7.98
N GLU A 54 -18.09 0.96 9.16
CA GLU A 54 -17.34 1.65 10.20
C GLU A 54 -15.85 1.60 9.84
N ALA A 55 -15.30 2.78 9.50
CA ALA A 55 -13.86 2.95 9.37
C ALA A 55 -13.27 3.03 10.77
N TYR A 56 -12.57 1.97 11.20
CA TYR A 56 -11.81 2.01 12.44
C TYR A 56 -10.45 2.63 12.16
N GLU A 57 -10.14 3.73 12.83
CA GLU A 57 -8.76 4.21 12.97
C GLU A 57 -8.03 3.23 13.89
N ILE A 58 -7.31 2.29 13.31
CA ILE A 58 -6.28 1.57 14.06
C ILE A 58 -5.10 2.54 14.09
N ALA A 59 -4.86 3.15 15.25
CA ALA A 59 -3.62 3.87 15.47
C ALA A 59 -2.48 2.92 15.08
N ASP A 60 -1.67 3.31 14.10
CA ASP A 60 -0.46 2.59 13.77
C ASP A 60 0.29 2.36 15.10
N GLU A 61 0.45 1.10 15.52
CA GLU A 61 1.77 0.73 16.01
C GLU A 61 2.68 1.21 14.89
N GLU A 62 3.46 2.28 15.15
CA GLU A 62 4.47 2.79 14.23
C GLU A 62 4.98 1.60 13.43
N PRO A 63 4.81 1.54 12.10
CA PRO A 63 5.27 0.39 11.34
C PRO A 63 6.76 0.35 11.64
N ALA A 64 7.19 -0.60 12.46
CA ALA A 64 8.51 -0.65 13.06
C ALA A 64 9.50 -0.66 11.91
N LEU A 65 9.96 0.54 11.51
CA LEU A 65 10.56 0.88 10.21
C LEU A 65 10.49 -0.32 9.28
N ALA A 66 9.29 -0.66 8.76
CA ALA A 66 9.07 -1.92 8.06
C ALA A 66 10.21 -2.08 7.08
N GLU A 67 11.15 -2.97 7.41
CA GLU A 67 12.48 -2.94 6.80
C GLU A 67 12.23 -2.97 5.30
N ALA A 68 12.65 -1.91 4.59
CA ALA A 68 12.32 -1.76 3.19
C ALA A 68 12.58 -3.11 2.51
N SER A 69 11.51 -3.78 2.08
CA SER A 69 11.59 -5.15 1.54
C SER A 69 12.49 -5.21 0.31
N PHE A 70 12.73 -4.04 -0.28
CA PHE A 70 13.72 -3.76 -1.28
C PHE A 70 14.98 -3.12 -0.65
N ARG A 71 16.09 -3.86 -0.68
CA ARG A 71 17.43 -3.35 -0.38
C ARG A 71 18.22 -3.29 -1.69
N ILE A 72 18.76 -2.11 -2.00
CA ILE A 72 19.63 -1.91 -3.18
C ILE A 72 20.95 -2.64 -2.92
N ASP A 73 21.32 -3.58 -3.79
CA ASP A 73 22.60 -4.29 -3.72
C ASP A 73 23.69 -3.64 -4.61
N SER A 74 24.89 -4.23 -4.64
CA SER A 74 26.00 -3.72 -5.44
C SER A 74 25.76 -3.76 -6.96
N HIS A 75 24.97 -4.74 -7.43
CA HIS A 75 24.62 -4.87 -8.85
C HIS A 75 23.63 -3.77 -9.23
N ASP A 76 22.63 -3.52 -8.40
CA ASP A 76 21.67 -2.44 -8.57
C ASP A 76 22.36 -1.07 -8.61
N LEU A 77 23.34 -0.84 -7.72
CA LEU A 77 24.15 0.38 -7.74
C LEU A 77 24.90 0.58 -9.07
N SER A 78 25.46 -0.49 -9.63
CA SER A 78 26.17 -0.44 -10.91
C SER A 78 25.21 -0.13 -12.08
N PHE A 79 24.03 -0.74 -12.08
CA PHE A 79 23.00 -0.47 -13.08
C PHE A 79 22.47 0.95 -12.99
N LEU A 80 22.10 1.42 -11.79
CA LEU A 80 21.61 2.78 -11.59
C LEU A 80 22.64 3.81 -12.09
N ARG A 81 23.93 3.59 -11.79
CA ARG A 81 25.02 4.45 -12.29
C ARG A 81 25.14 4.42 -13.82
N SER A 82 24.95 3.27 -14.47
CA SER A 82 25.05 3.17 -15.93
C SER A 82 23.96 3.95 -16.66
N ILE A 83 22.79 4.11 -16.05
CA ILE A 83 21.68 4.94 -16.56
C ILE A 83 21.70 6.39 -16.04
N GLY A 84 22.77 6.79 -15.33
CA GLY A 84 22.96 8.16 -14.84
C GLY A 84 22.22 8.49 -13.53
N ILE A 85 21.66 7.50 -12.84
CA ILE A 85 21.06 7.64 -11.53
C ILE A 85 22.09 7.26 -10.47
N ASP A 86 22.55 8.23 -9.67
CA ASP A 86 23.39 7.94 -8.51
C ASP A 86 22.58 8.13 -7.22
N PRO A 87 22.05 7.04 -6.62
CA PRO A 87 21.27 7.14 -5.39
C PRO A 87 22.09 7.63 -4.19
N THR A 88 23.42 7.63 -4.29
CA THR A 88 24.32 8.18 -3.25
C THR A 88 24.64 9.66 -3.44
N ARG A 89 24.21 10.26 -4.55
CA ARG A 89 24.45 11.67 -4.87
C ARG A 89 23.57 12.57 -4.00
N ARG A 90 24.19 13.35 -3.11
CA ARG A 90 23.49 14.41 -2.36
C ARG A 90 22.83 15.38 -3.33
N THR A 91 21.50 15.45 -3.32
CA THR A 91 20.75 16.46 -4.07
C THR A 91 21.08 17.83 -3.50
N ARG A 92 21.84 18.63 -4.25
CA ARG A 92 22.00 20.06 -3.95
C ARG A 92 20.63 20.70 -4.14
N ARG A 93 19.96 21.08 -3.05
CA ARG A 93 18.82 21.98 -3.08
C ARG A 93 19.24 23.21 -3.88
N ARG A 94 18.68 23.40 -5.08
CA ARG A 94 18.78 24.69 -5.77
C ARG A 94 18.05 25.69 -4.87
N ARG A 95 18.80 26.62 -4.29
CA ARG A 95 18.21 27.85 -3.74
C ARG A 95 17.49 28.51 -4.91
N ALA A 96 16.17 28.59 -4.83
CA ALA A 96 15.41 29.52 -5.64
C ALA A 96 15.90 30.91 -5.22
N ASP A 97 16.52 31.62 -6.15
CA ASP A 97 16.90 33.00 -5.98
C ASP A 97 15.70 33.86 -6.37
N SER A 98 15.28 34.69 -5.40
CA SER A 98 14.52 35.94 -5.44
C SER A 98 13.36 36.09 -6.43
#